data_AF-A0A524LEC5-F1
#
_entry.id   AF-A0A524LEC5-F1
#
_cell.length_a   1.000
_cell.length_b   1.000
_cell.length_c   1.000
_cell.angle_alpha   90.00
_cell.angle_beta   90.00
_cell.angle_gamma   90.00
#
_symmetry.space_group_name_H-M   'P 1'
#
loop_
_entity.id
_entity.type
_entity.pdbx_description
1 polymer ?
#
loop_
_entity_poly.entity_id
_entity_poly.type
_entity_poly.pdbx_seq_one_letter_code
_entity_poly.pdbx_strand_id
1 'polypeptide(L)'
;MDITKVRNVTAPLTMDQIKEFFLDKSLVFVIKYANSALKGKVFLTYISNLDLPAEVDLTDTPKEDIMSLVKDYMEVRNINESKGLATLVALILFHNRGIDISEFQAPLTVDAMKEFADNNSDLLERWYAFLDSMILFSMMSVQVVEKGENGEEFGISAFEEAFPGIFDKYETIDDTLYIGSNVVNLFHVPMFFERYFSVPTNDAKYFKQQFTEYMFKGKRLFHYFANEGNTFFKVLVALVTNKVSVEDMMKAFHQQQQ
;
A
#
# COMPACT_ATOMS: atom_id res chain seq x y z
N MET A 1 0.68 22.60 4.20
CA MET A 1 -0.15 22.10 5.32
C MET A 1 -0.14 23.15 6.40
N ASP A 2 -1.30 23.57 6.91
CA ASP A 2 -1.36 24.54 8.01
C ASP A 2 -0.98 23.82 9.32
N ILE A 3 0.16 24.22 9.91
CA ILE A 3 0.72 23.60 11.11
C ILE A 3 -0.26 23.70 12.30
N THR A 4 -1.15 24.69 12.31
CA THR A 4 -2.16 24.86 13.36
C THR A 4 -3.21 23.74 13.36
N LYS A 5 -3.28 22.94 12.30
CA LYS A 5 -4.19 21.78 12.17
C LYS A 5 -3.57 20.45 12.59
N VAL A 6 -2.30 20.45 13.01
CA VAL A 6 -1.62 19.24 13.46
C VAL A 6 -1.74 19.10 14.98
N ARG A 7 -2.05 17.90 15.46
CA ARG A 7 -2.08 17.56 16.89
C ARG A 7 -1.09 16.44 17.19
N ASN A 8 -0.04 16.77 17.94
CA ASN A 8 0.90 15.77 18.44
C ASN A 8 0.32 15.12 19.70
N VAL A 9 0.07 13.81 19.65
CA VAL A 9 -0.64 13.07 20.70
C VAL A 9 0.02 11.73 20.98
N THR A 10 -0.49 11.00 21.97
CA THR A 10 -0.16 9.60 22.23
C THR A 10 -1.45 8.77 22.17
N ALA A 11 -1.33 7.46 21.94
CA ALA A 11 -2.47 6.55 21.97
C ALA A 11 -2.61 5.88 23.36
N PRO A 12 -3.83 5.76 23.91
CA PRO A 12 -5.10 6.20 23.32
C PRO A 12 -5.30 7.73 23.41
N LEU A 13 -5.99 8.30 22.42
CA LEU A 13 -6.42 9.70 22.43
C LEU A 13 -7.40 9.92 23.58
N THR A 14 -7.33 11.11 24.18
CA THR A 14 -8.29 11.54 25.20
C THR A 14 -9.65 11.87 24.58
N MET A 15 -10.70 11.84 25.38
CA MET A 15 -12.05 12.22 24.92
C MET A 15 -12.11 13.63 24.35
N ASP A 16 -11.32 14.56 24.90
CA ASP A 16 -11.32 15.95 24.43
C ASP A 16 -10.63 16.08 23.06
N GLN A 17 -9.57 15.31 22.81
CA GLN A 17 -8.92 15.24 21.49
C GLN A 17 -9.85 14.67 20.43
N ILE A 18 -10.62 13.62 20.78
CA ILE A 18 -11.60 13.02 19.86
C ILE A 18 -12.71 14.03 19.55
N LYS A 19 -13.26 14.72 20.56
CA LYS A 19 -14.27 15.77 20.38
C LYS A 19 -13.75 16.92 19.52
N GLU A 20 -12.49 17.31 19.69
CA GLU A 20 -11.86 18.37 18.90
C GLU A 20 -11.94 18.07 17.40
N PHE A 21 -11.66 16.82 16.99
CA PHE A 21 -11.81 16.42 15.59
C PHE A 21 -13.26 16.45 15.10
N PHE A 22 -14.23 16.08 15.93
CA PHE A 22 -15.64 16.17 15.53
C PHE A 22 -16.09 17.61 15.33
N LEU A 23 -15.45 18.57 16.00
CA LEU A 23 -15.67 20.00 15.80
C LEU A 23 -14.88 20.54 14.59
N ASP A 24 -13.70 20.00 14.32
CA ASP A 24 -12.85 20.38 13.19
C ASP A 24 -12.27 19.16 12.46
N LYS A 25 -12.92 18.79 11.34
CA LYS A 25 -12.54 17.65 10.49
C LYS A 25 -11.27 17.87 9.68
N SER A 26 -10.69 19.08 9.71
CA SER A 26 -9.41 19.36 9.04
C SER A 26 -8.18 18.99 9.88
N LEU A 27 -8.38 18.59 11.14
CA LEU A 27 -7.29 18.21 12.02
C LEU A 27 -6.64 16.89 11.59
N VAL A 28 -5.31 16.84 11.74
CA VAL A 28 -4.49 15.64 11.53
C VAL A 28 -3.74 15.33 12.82
N PHE A 29 -3.81 14.07 13.25
CA PHE A 29 -3.15 13.61 14.46
C PHE A 29 -1.81 12.95 14.12
N VAL A 30 -0.76 13.37 14.82
CA VAL A 30 0.57 12.74 14.75
C VAL A 30 0.78 12.02 16.07
N ILE A 31 0.74 10.69 16.02
CA ILE A 31 0.73 9.84 17.21
C ILE A 31 2.15 9.39 17.51
N LYS A 32 2.70 9.86 18.64
CA LYS A 32 4.04 9.49 19.11
C LYS A 32 4.05 8.05 19.61
N TYR A 33 4.56 7.14 18.79
CA TYR A 33 4.52 5.71 19.10
C TYR A 33 5.38 5.38 20.32
N ALA A 34 6.57 5.95 20.45
CA ALA A 34 7.48 5.75 21.58
C ALA A 34 6.77 5.88 22.95
N ASN A 35 5.96 6.93 23.11
CA ASN A 35 5.28 7.29 24.35
C ASN A 35 3.81 6.83 24.44
N SER A 36 3.34 6.07 23.45
CA SER A 36 1.97 5.53 23.47
C SER A 36 1.87 4.35 24.43
N ALA A 37 0.75 4.28 25.17
CA ALA A 37 0.45 3.15 26.04
C ALA A 37 0.07 1.89 25.25
N LEU A 38 -0.55 2.08 24.08
CA LEU A 38 -0.84 1.00 23.14
C LEU A 38 0.38 0.71 22.25
N LYS A 39 0.66 -0.57 22.00
CA LYS A 39 1.76 -1.05 21.14
C LYS A 39 1.28 -2.13 20.16
N GLY A 40 2.07 -2.38 19.11
CA GLY A 40 1.87 -3.48 18.15
C GLY A 40 0.47 -3.55 17.52
N LYS A 41 -0.06 -4.77 17.34
CA LYS A 41 -1.40 -5.02 16.75
C LYS A 41 -2.52 -4.24 17.45
N VAL A 42 -2.46 -4.07 18.77
CA VAL A 42 -3.47 -3.31 19.54
C VAL A 42 -3.46 -1.84 19.16
N PHE A 43 -2.28 -1.24 19.03
CA PHE A 43 -2.11 0.13 18.56
C PHE A 43 -2.65 0.33 17.14
N LEU A 44 -2.29 -0.57 16.22
CA LEU A 44 -2.75 -0.51 14.82
C LEU A 44 -4.27 -0.63 14.70
N THR A 45 -4.86 -1.56 15.47
CA THR A 45 -6.32 -1.77 15.54
C THR A 45 -7.03 -0.56 16.09
N TYR A 46 -6.47 0.04 17.14
CA TYR A 46 -7.01 1.27 17.71
C TYR A 46 -7.04 2.40 16.67
N ILE A 47 -5.92 2.67 15.99
CA ILE A 47 -5.83 3.76 15.01
C ILE A 47 -6.75 3.51 13.81
N SER A 48 -6.80 2.29 13.28
CA SER A 48 -7.68 2.00 12.14
C SER A 48 -9.17 2.19 12.48
N ASN A 49 -9.54 1.95 13.74
CA ASN A 49 -10.93 2.06 14.19
C ASN A 49 -11.33 3.49 14.55
N LEU A 50 -10.38 4.40 14.75
CA LEU A 50 -10.67 5.80 15.01
C LEU A 50 -11.35 6.48 13.82
N ASP A 51 -11.05 6.02 12.59
CA ASP A 51 -11.51 6.63 11.34
C ASP A 51 -11.20 8.15 11.29
N LEU A 52 -10.01 8.49 11.80
CA LEU A 52 -9.43 9.84 11.86
C LEU A 52 -8.16 9.90 11.00
N PRO A 53 -7.85 11.04 10.35
CA PRO A 53 -6.56 11.25 9.72
C PRO A 53 -5.45 11.21 10.78
N ALA A 54 -4.66 10.14 10.77
CA ALA A 54 -3.59 9.91 11.73
C ALA A 54 -2.32 9.44 11.04
N GLU A 55 -1.17 9.96 11.48
CA GLU A 55 0.16 9.51 11.09
C GLU A 55 0.92 9.03 12.32
N VAL A 56 1.81 8.06 12.13
CA VAL A 56 2.60 7.47 13.21
C VAL A 56 3.98 8.12 13.24
N ASP A 57 4.29 8.78 14.35
CA ASP A 57 5.62 9.32 14.61
C ASP A 57 6.47 8.27 15.32
N LEU A 58 7.52 7.83 14.63
CA LEU A 58 8.48 6.83 15.09
C LEU A 58 9.75 7.45 15.69
N THR A 59 9.81 8.78 15.81
CA THR A 59 10.91 9.47 16.47
C THR A 59 11.07 8.95 17.89
N ASP A 60 12.32 8.77 18.32
CA ASP A 60 12.72 8.21 19.62
C ASP A 60 12.19 6.79 19.91
N THR A 61 11.64 6.09 18.91
CA THR A 61 11.20 4.70 19.07
C THR A 61 12.40 3.76 18.91
N PRO A 62 12.63 2.83 19.85
CA PRO A 62 13.69 1.83 19.70
C PRO A 62 13.55 1.01 18.41
N LYS A 63 14.68 0.67 17.78
CA LYS A 63 14.75 -0.12 16.53
C LYS A 63 13.88 -1.38 16.58
N GLU A 64 13.98 -2.15 17.66
CA GLU A 64 13.23 -3.40 17.86
C GLU A 64 11.70 -3.16 17.88
N ASP A 65 11.26 -2.08 18.51
CA ASP A 65 9.85 -1.71 18.58
C ASP A 65 9.31 -1.28 17.20
N ILE A 66 10.15 -0.59 16.40
CA ILE A 66 9.81 -0.23 15.01
C ILE A 66 9.67 -1.49 14.17
N MET A 67 10.65 -2.41 14.23
CA MET A 67 10.61 -3.67 13.49
C MET A 67 9.38 -4.51 13.87
N SER A 68 9.08 -4.62 15.16
CA SER A 68 7.89 -5.31 15.64
C SER A 68 6.60 -4.67 15.11
N LEU A 69 6.52 -3.33 15.13
CA LEU A 69 5.36 -2.61 14.59
C LEU A 69 5.21 -2.79 13.08
N VAL A 70 6.31 -2.76 12.31
CA VAL A 70 6.30 -2.99 10.86
C VAL A 70 5.82 -4.40 10.54
N LYS A 71 6.32 -5.41 11.26
CA LYS A 71 5.83 -6.78 11.11
C LYS A 71 4.33 -6.87 11.36
N ASP A 72 3.88 -6.31 12.48
CA ASP A 72 2.45 -6.29 12.82
C ASP A 72 1.64 -5.58 11.74
N TYR A 73 2.11 -4.43 11.24
CA TYR A 73 1.48 -3.69 10.15
C TYR A 73 1.37 -4.53 8.87
N MET A 74 2.39 -5.32 8.54
CA MET A 74 2.39 -6.20 7.38
C MET A 74 1.48 -7.43 7.50
N GLU A 75 1.07 -7.80 8.72
CA GLU A 75 0.27 -9.00 9.00
C GLU A 75 -1.22 -8.72 9.29
N VAL A 76 -1.55 -7.54 9.83
CA VAL A 76 -2.92 -7.24 10.28
C VAL A 76 -3.92 -7.11 9.12
N ARG A 77 -5.22 -7.29 9.47
CA ARG A 77 -6.36 -7.28 8.53
C ARG A 77 -7.11 -5.96 8.49
N ASN A 78 -7.00 -5.17 9.55
CA ASN A 78 -7.48 -3.81 9.56
C ASN A 78 -6.51 -2.95 8.75
N ILE A 79 -7.08 -2.13 7.86
CA ILE A 79 -6.29 -1.19 7.06
C ILE A 79 -5.97 0.02 7.95
N ASN A 80 -4.68 0.33 8.06
CA ASN A 80 -4.13 1.50 8.72
C ASN A 80 -3.47 2.38 7.65
N GLU A 81 -3.99 3.58 7.42
CA GLU A 81 -3.61 4.44 6.30
C GLU A 81 -2.34 5.28 6.55
N SER A 82 -1.53 4.93 7.56
CA SER A 82 -0.25 5.61 7.85
C SER A 82 0.68 5.55 6.65
N LYS A 83 1.00 6.73 6.10
CA LYS A 83 1.91 6.86 4.96
C LYS A 83 3.35 6.58 5.40
N GLY A 84 3.70 6.96 6.62
CA GLY A 84 5.01 6.67 7.20
C GLY A 84 5.30 5.18 7.27
N LEU A 85 4.33 4.38 7.78
CA LEU A 85 4.47 2.93 7.84
C LEU A 85 4.46 2.28 6.45
N ALA A 86 3.58 2.70 5.55
CA ALA A 86 3.57 2.20 4.17
C ALA A 86 4.90 2.48 3.45
N THR A 87 5.46 3.68 3.61
CA THR A 87 6.75 4.07 3.03
C THR A 87 7.88 3.24 3.63
N LEU A 88 7.90 3.04 4.94
CA LEU A 88 8.92 2.20 5.59
C LEU A 88 8.89 0.76 5.06
N VAL A 89 7.70 0.18 4.91
CA VAL A 89 7.55 -1.15 4.27
C VAL A 89 8.07 -1.13 2.83
N ALA A 90 7.74 -0.11 2.04
CA ALA A 90 8.25 0.02 0.68
C ALA A 90 9.78 0.03 0.63
N LEU A 91 10.44 0.79 1.52
CA LEU A 91 11.90 0.86 1.59
C LEU A 91 12.54 -0.47 1.98
N ILE A 92 11.94 -1.22 2.90
CA ILE A 92 12.39 -2.57 3.27
C ILE A 92 12.32 -3.51 2.06
N LEU A 93 11.18 -3.50 1.34
CA LEU A 93 10.98 -4.32 0.15
C LEU A 93 11.94 -3.94 -0.98
N PHE A 94 12.14 -2.64 -1.22
CA PHE A 94 13.09 -2.14 -2.21
C PHE A 94 14.52 -2.57 -1.89
N HIS A 95 14.98 -2.30 -0.67
CA HIS A 95 16.33 -2.64 -0.26
C HIS A 95 16.60 -4.15 -0.40
N ASN A 96 15.67 -4.99 0.06
CA ASN A 96 15.82 -6.43 -0.02
C ASN A 96 15.73 -6.98 -1.46
N ARG A 97 15.16 -6.22 -2.41
CA ARG A 97 15.21 -6.52 -3.85
C ARG A 97 16.40 -5.90 -4.59
N GLY A 98 17.31 -5.23 -3.88
CA GLY A 98 18.47 -4.57 -4.48
C GLY A 98 18.13 -3.27 -5.23
N ILE A 99 16.97 -2.67 -4.96
CA ILE A 99 16.61 -1.34 -5.45
C ILE A 99 17.29 -0.29 -4.56
N ASP A 100 17.92 0.71 -5.17
CA ASP A 100 18.58 1.79 -4.44
C ASP A 100 17.55 2.65 -3.67
N ILE A 101 17.86 2.87 -2.39
CA ILE A 101 17.05 3.67 -1.47
C ILE A 101 17.85 4.82 -0.84
N SER A 102 19.07 5.10 -1.35
CA SER A 102 20.01 6.06 -0.77
C SER A 102 19.46 7.49 -0.65
N GLU A 103 18.49 7.87 -1.49
CA GLU A 103 17.85 9.18 -1.47
C GLU A 103 16.73 9.32 -0.43
N PHE A 104 16.29 8.23 0.20
CA PHE A 104 15.19 8.26 1.16
C PHE A 104 15.69 8.38 2.60
N GLN A 105 14.99 9.19 3.37
CA GLN A 105 15.12 9.18 4.83
C GLN A 105 14.19 8.11 5.41
N ALA A 106 14.74 7.28 6.29
CA ALA A 106 13.99 6.22 6.94
C ALA A 106 14.25 6.20 8.45
N PRO A 107 13.26 5.79 9.26
CA PRO A 107 13.43 5.61 10.70
C PRO A 107 14.30 4.39 11.06
N LEU A 108 14.61 3.51 10.10
CA LEU A 108 15.53 2.38 10.26
C LEU A 108 16.78 2.59 9.40
N THR A 109 17.91 2.08 9.88
CA THR A 109 19.14 2.00 9.08
C THR A 109 19.04 0.87 8.04
N VAL A 110 19.90 0.90 7.03
CA VAL A 110 19.99 -0.17 6.02
C VAL A 110 20.26 -1.54 6.67
N ASP A 111 21.19 -1.60 7.63
CA ASP A 111 21.50 -2.84 8.36
C ASP A 111 20.28 -3.36 9.13
N ALA A 112 19.49 -2.46 9.73
CA ALA A 112 18.26 -2.83 10.41
C ALA A 112 17.20 -3.35 9.43
N MET A 113 17.04 -2.72 8.25
CA MET A 113 16.12 -3.24 7.23
C MET A 113 16.54 -4.62 6.73
N LYS A 114 17.85 -4.86 6.56
CA LYS A 114 18.39 -6.16 6.20
C LYS A 114 18.11 -7.20 7.28
N GLU A 115 18.39 -6.88 8.55
CA GLU A 115 18.09 -7.74 9.70
C GLU A 115 16.60 -8.09 9.76
N PHE A 116 15.71 -7.12 9.52
CA PHE A 116 14.27 -7.38 9.44
C PHE A 116 13.92 -8.35 8.33
N ALA A 117 14.48 -8.15 7.12
CA ALA A 117 14.23 -9.01 5.97
C ALA A 117 14.71 -10.44 6.21
N ASP A 118 15.94 -10.60 6.74
CA ASP A 118 16.54 -11.89 7.05
C ASP A 118 15.71 -12.65 8.11
N ASN A 119 15.18 -11.95 9.12
CA ASN A 119 14.35 -12.54 10.18
C ASN A 119 12.88 -12.79 9.78
N ASN A 120 12.43 -12.30 8.63
CA ASN A 120 11.03 -12.40 8.20
C ASN A 120 10.90 -12.78 6.72
N SER A 121 11.80 -13.62 6.19
CA SER A 121 11.83 -14.03 4.78
C SER A 121 10.47 -14.47 4.26
N ASP A 122 9.77 -15.35 4.97
CA ASP A 122 8.47 -15.90 4.57
C ASP A 122 7.38 -14.82 4.48
N LEU A 123 7.46 -13.78 5.31
CA LEU A 123 6.55 -12.64 5.22
C LEU A 123 6.84 -11.82 3.97
N LEU A 124 8.11 -11.53 3.69
CA LEU A 124 8.51 -10.76 2.51
C LEU A 124 8.20 -11.52 1.23
N GLU A 125 8.43 -12.83 1.18
CA GLU A 125 8.09 -13.68 0.02
C GLU A 125 6.60 -13.64 -0.30
N ARG A 126 5.72 -13.68 0.70
CA ARG A 126 4.27 -13.52 0.48
C ARG A 126 3.91 -12.14 -0.06
N TRP A 127 4.55 -11.09 0.47
CA TRP A 127 4.39 -9.73 -0.06
C TRP A 127 4.88 -9.62 -1.50
N TYR A 128 6.03 -10.21 -1.83
CA TYR A 128 6.56 -10.22 -3.19
C TYR A 128 5.68 -11.00 -4.15
N ALA A 129 5.23 -12.20 -3.79
CA ALA A 129 4.32 -12.96 -4.63
C ALA A 129 3.06 -12.16 -4.97
N PHE A 130 2.47 -11.48 -3.98
CA PHE A 130 1.30 -10.63 -4.21
C PHE A 130 1.61 -9.43 -5.11
N LEU A 131 2.71 -8.73 -4.87
CA LEU A 131 3.10 -7.54 -5.61
C LEU A 131 3.56 -7.84 -7.04
N ASP A 132 4.32 -8.92 -7.25
CA ASP A 132 4.70 -9.41 -8.59
C ASP A 132 3.45 -9.77 -9.41
N SER A 133 2.40 -10.29 -8.78
CA SER A 133 1.10 -10.54 -9.42
C SER A 133 0.30 -9.30 -9.78
N MET A 134 0.72 -8.11 -9.35
CA MET A 134 0.01 -6.87 -9.71
C MET A 134 0.08 -6.59 -11.21
N ILE A 135 1.05 -7.14 -11.94
CA ILE A 135 1.06 -7.06 -13.41
C ILE A 135 -0.14 -7.78 -14.03
N LEU A 136 -0.48 -8.97 -13.52
CA LEU A 136 -1.66 -9.73 -13.96
C LEU A 136 -2.94 -8.98 -13.59
N PHE A 137 -3.03 -8.51 -12.35
CA PHE A 137 -4.18 -7.72 -11.89
C PHE A 137 -4.36 -6.44 -12.71
N SER A 138 -3.26 -5.78 -13.11
CA SER A 138 -3.30 -4.58 -13.95
C SER A 138 -3.93 -4.89 -15.31
N MET A 139 -3.49 -5.95 -15.98
CA MET A 139 -4.04 -6.36 -17.28
C MET A 139 -5.54 -6.67 -17.20
N MET A 140 -5.96 -7.36 -16.14
CA MET A 140 -7.39 -7.62 -15.88
C MET A 140 -8.18 -6.32 -15.67
N SER A 141 -7.58 -5.37 -14.96
CA SER A 141 -8.21 -4.10 -14.57
C SER A 141 -8.36 -3.10 -15.74
N VAL A 142 -7.51 -3.18 -16.77
CA VAL A 142 -7.59 -2.24 -17.90
C VAL A 142 -8.90 -2.39 -18.69
N GLN A 143 -9.39 -3.63 -18.86
CA GLN A 143 -10.63 -3.89 -19.62
C GLN A 143 -11.86 -3.26 -18.95
N VAL A 144 -11.87 -3.21 -17.61
CA VAL A 144 -12.92 -2.56 -16.81
C VAL A 144 -12.98 -1.06 -17.11
N VAL A 145 -11.81 -0.41 -17.20
CA VAL A 145 -11.71 1.03 -17.49
C VAL A 145 -12.11 1.33 -18.93
N GLU A 146 -11.71 0.50 -19.90
CA GLU A 146 -12.06 0.67 -21.32
C GLU A 146 -13.57 0.65 -21.54
N LYS A 147 -14.29 -0.24 -20.83
CA LYS A 147 -15.75 -0.39 -20.94
C LYS A 147 -16.56 0.69 -20.22
N GLY A 148 -15.90 1.61 -19.50
CA GLY A 148 -16.57 2.68 -18.76
C GLY A 148 -17.39 2.18 -17.57
N GLU A 149 -17.09 0.98 -17.07
CA GLU A 149 -17.75 0.39 -15.91
C GLU A 149 -17.13 0.95 -14.63
N ASN A 150 -17.94 1.19 -13.59
CA ASN A 150 -17.50 1.78 -12.32
C ASN A 150 -16.60 0.84 -11.47
N GLY A 151 -15.98 -0.19 -12.04
CA GLY A 151 -15.20 -1.20 -11.30
C GLY A 151 -16.03 -2.11 -10.38
N GLU A 152 -17.35 -1.92 -10.33
CA GLU A 152 -18.27 -2.72 -9.51
C GLU A 152 -18.58 -4.10 -10.12
N GLU A 153 -18.40 -4.25 -11.43
CA GLU A 153 -18.34 -5.55 -12.12
C GLU A 153 -16.91 -5.77 -12.63
N PHE A 154 -16.03 -6.22 -11.75
CA PHE A 154 -14.72 -6.70 -12.15
C PHE A 154 -14.92 -8.03 -12.89
N GLY A 155 -15.03 -7.95 -14.21
CA GLY A 155 -15.32 -9.08 -15.08
C GLY A 155 -14.10 -9.96 -15.29
N ILE A 156 -13.73 -10.79 -14.29
CA ILE A 156 -12.84 -11.94 -14.51
C ILE A 156 -13.33 -12.72 -15.73
N SER A 157 -14.65 -12.88 -15.85
CA SER A 157 -15.31 -13.51 -16.99
C SER A 157 -14.96 -12.83 -18.32
N ALA A 158 -14.99 -11.51 -18.39
CA ALA A 158 -14.62 -10.78 -19.61
C ALA A 158 -13.13 -10.96 -19.96
N PHE A 159 -12.24 -10.97 -18.96
CA PHE A 159 -10.82 -11.20 -19.18
C PHE A 159 -10.53 -12.64 -19.62
N GLU A 160 -11.20 -13.62 -19.02
CA GLU A 160 -11.11 -15.03 -19.40
C GLU A 160 -11.73 -15.30 -20.78
N GLU A 161 -12.83 -14.64 -21.12
CA GLU A 161 -13.42 -14.70 -22.47
C GLU A 161 -12.46 -14.15 -23.52
N ALA A 162 -11.78 -13.04 -23.22
CA ALA A 162 -10.76 -12.46 -24.10
C ALA A 162 -9.49 -13.30 -24.20
N PHE A 163 -9.14 -14.01 -23.11
CA PHE A 163 -7.95 -14.85 -23.02
C PHE A 163 -8.28 -16.22 -22.39
N PRO A 164 -8.89 -17.15 -23.16
CA PRO A 164 -9.31 -18.45 -22.61
C PRO A 164 -8.14 -19.24 -22.03
N GLY A 165 -8.33 -19.78 -20.81
CA GLY A 165 -7.31 -20.58 -20.10
C GLY A 165 -6.11 -19.76 -19.60
N ILE A 166 -6.22 -18.42 -19.53
CA ILE A 166 -5.14 -17.57 -19.03
C ILE A 166 -4.77 -17.91 -17.58
N PHE A 167 -5.75 -18.18 -16.72
CA PHE A 167 -5.53 -18.47 -15.31
C PHE A 167 -4.89 -19.84 -15.06
N ASP A 168 -5.05 -20.81 -15.97
CA ASP A 168 -4.41 -22.13 -15.88
C ASP A 168 -2.87 -22.05 -15.98
N LYS A 169 -2.35 -20.92 -16.47
CA LYS A 169 -0.90 -20.66 -16.58
C LYS A 169 -0.27 -20.14 -15.29
N TYR A 170 -1.09 -19.81 -14.29
CA TYR A 170 -0.64 -19.22 -13.04
C TYR A 170 -0.98 -20.12 -11.87
N GLU A 171 -0.07 -20.21 -10.90
CA GLU A 171 -0.40 -20.81 -9.61
C GLU A 171 -1.56 -20.02 -8.98
N THR A 172 -2.62 -20.70 -8.59
CA THR A 172 -3.77 -20.06 -7.93
C THR A 172 -3.59 -20.05 -6.42
N ILE A 173 -3.65 -18.87 -5.82
CA ILE A 173 -3.72 -18.68 -4.38
C ILE A 173 -5.17 -18.43 -3.99
N ASP A 174 -5.77 -19.40 -3.28
CA ASP A 174 -7.15 -19.36 -2.77
C ASP A 174 -7.14 -19.31 -1.23
N ASP A 175 -6.48 -18.29 -0.68
CA ASP A 175 -6.37 -18.07 0.77
C ASP A 175 -6.51 -16.57 1.12
N THR A 176 -7.66 -16.18 1.67
CA THR A 176 -7.91 -14.81 2.18
C THR A 176 -6.85 -14.33 3.17
N LEU A 177 -6.17 -15.24 3.86
CA LEU A 177 -5.20 -14.93 4.89
C LEU A 177 -3.76 -14.89 4.37
N TYR A 178 -3.53 -15.06 3.07
CA TYR A 178 -2.20 -15.11 2.52
C TYR A 178 -1.38 -13.82 2.78
N ILE A 179 -2.00 -12.65 2.64
CA ILE A 179 -1.32 -11.34 2.71
C ILE A 179 -2.04 -10.38 3.66
N GLY A 180 -1.33 -9.58 4.45
CA GLY A 180 -1.95 -8.55 5.30
C GLY A 180 -2.63 -7.45 4.49
N SER A 181 -3.67 -6.84 5.05
CA SER A 181 -4.54 -5.92 4.29
C SER A 181 -3.86 -4.58 3.98
N ASN A 182 -2.83 -4.20 4.73
CA ASN A 182 -2.08 -2.96 4.52
C ASN A 182 -1.21 -2.95 3.24
N VAL A 183 -1.12 -4.07 2.52
CA VAL A 183 -0.41 -4.11 1.22
C VAL A 183 -0.99 -3.10 0.22
N VAL A 184 -2.29 -2.80 0.32
CA VAL A 184 -2.96 -1.84 -0.57
C VAL A 184 -2.49 -0.40 -0.36
N ASN A 185 -1.88 -0.09 0.78
CA ASN A 185 -1.35 1.25 1.06
C ASN A 185 -0.09 1.54 0.25
N LEU A 186 0.62 0.50 -0.24
CA LEU A 186 1.76 0.68 -1.15
C LEU A 186 1.33 1.32 -2.48
N PHE A 187 0.09 1.13 -2.91
CA PHE A 187 -0.40 1.72 -4.16
C PHE A 187 -0.52 3.24 -4.11
N HIS A 188 -0.48 3.82 -2.91
CA HIS A 188 -0.51 5.26 -2.67
C HIS A 188 0.88 5.83 -2.39
N VAL A 189 1.92 4.98 -2.30
CA VAL A 189 3.31 5.43 -2.19
C VAL A 189 3.76 5.91 -3.58
N PRO A 190 4.20 7.17 -3.72
CA PRO A 190 4.59 7.71 -5.02
C PRO A 190 5.67 6.88 -5.70
N MET A 191 5.51 6.63 -7.00
CA MET A 191 6.43 5.85 -7.83
C MET A 191 6.70 4.42 -7.34
N PHE A 192 5.83 3.86 -6.48
CA PHE A 192 6.10 2.57 -5.88
C PHE A 192 6.29 1.48 -6.93
N PHE A 193 5.35 1.35 -7.86
CA PHE A 193 5.37 0.29 -8.87
C PHE A 193 6.47 0.51 -9.93
N GLU A 194 6.75 1.75 -10.30
CA GLU A 194 7.83 2.09 -11.24
C GLU A 194 9.19 1.63 -10.71
N ARG A 195 9.44 1.85 -9.42
CA ARG A 195 10.66 1.36 -8.75
C ARG A 195 10.60 -0.13 -8.50
N TYR A 196 9.47 -0.64 -8.04
CA TYR A 196 9.30 -2.07 -7.75
C TYR A 196 9.57 -2.94 -8.99
N PHE A 197 9.04 -2.52 -10.15
CA PHE A 197 9.22 -3.20 -11.43
C PHE A 197 10.48 -2.77 -12.19
N SER A 198 11.36 -1.94 -11.61
CA SER A 198 12.65 -1.60 -12.23
C SER A 198 13.68 -2.73 -12.14
N VAL A 199 13.38 -3.77 -11.36
CA VAL A 199 14.18 -4.99 -11.24
C VAL A 199 13.33 -6.22 -11.59
N PRO A 200 13.92 -7.34 -12.04
CA PRO A 200 13.17 -8.54 -12.41
C PRO A 200 12.25 -9.02 -11.29
N THR A 201 11.03 -9.43 -11.64
CA THR A 201 10.02 -10.02 -10.75
C THR A 201 10.06 -11.54 -10.82
N ASN A 202 9.46 -12.20 -9.83
CA ASN A 202 9.20 -13.63 -9.91
C ASN A 202 7.94 -13.92 -10.75
N ASP A 203 7.63 -15.21 -10.87
CA ASP A 203 6.42 -15.67 -11.53
C ASP A 203 5.18 -15.14 -10.81
N ALA A 204 4.32 -14.46 -11.58
CA ALA A 204 3.03 -14.03 -11.09
C ALA A 204 2.16 -15.24 -10.69
N LYS A 205 1.30 -15.01 -9.72
CA LYS A 205 0.26 -15.93 -9.22
C LYS A 205 -1.13 -15.30 -9.34
N TYR A 206 -2.16 -16.12 -9.50
CA TYR A 206 -3.54 -15.65 -9.47
C TYR A 206 -4.10 -15.67 -8.05
N PHE A 207 -4.19 -14.50 -7.41
CA PHE A 207 -4.77 -14.35 -6.07
C PHE A 207 -6.29 -14.22 -6.15
N LYS A 208 -6.96 -15.35 -6.32
CA LYS A 208 -8.38 -15.44 -6.64
C LYS A 208 -9.23 -14.54 -5.75
N GLN A 209 -9.19 -14.73 -4.44
CA GLN A 209 -10.05 -13.98 -3.53
C GLN A 209 -9.64 -12.50 -3.40
N GLN A 210 -8.33 -12.22 -3.33
CA GLN A 210 -7.84 -10.83 -3.22
C GLN A 210 -8.16 -10.00 -4.45
N PHE A 211 -8.20 -10.60 -5.65
CA PHE A 211 -8.47 -9.86 -6.88
C PHE A 211 -9.96 -9.58 -7.07
N THR A 212 -10.85 -10.37 -6.45
CA THR A 212 -12.26 -10.44 -6.87
C THR A 212 -13.23 -10.07 -5.75
N GLU A 213 -12.86 -10.34 -4.49
CA GLU A 213 -13.74 -10.19 -3.33
C GLU A 213 -13.57 -8.83 -2.63
N TYR A 214 -14.61 -8.46 -1.87
CA TYR A 214 -14.67 -7.23 -1.09
C TYR A 214 -13.95 -7.35 0.28
N MET A 215 -12.68 -7.77 0.28
CA MET A 215 -11.97 -8.12 1.52
C MET A 215 -11.12 -7.00 2.15
N PHE A 216 -10.97 -5.86 1.49
CA PHE A 216 -10.15 -4.75 1.97
C PHE A 216 -11.04 -3.62 2.53
N LYS A 217 -11.39 -3.65 3.83
CA LYS A 217 -12.36 -2.74 4.49
C LYS A 217 -13.70 -2.67 3.73
N GLY A 218 -14.20 -3.83 3.27
CA GLY A 218 -15.44 -3.94 2.50
C GLY A 218 -15.36 -3.41 1.06
N LYS A 219 -14.14 -3.20 0.54
CA LYS A 219 -13.87 -2.78 -0.84
C LYS A 219 -13.05 -3.85 -1.56
N ARG A 220 -13.13 -3.86 -2.88
CA ARG A 220 -12.26 -4.67 -3.76
C ARG A 220 -10.88 -4.07 -3.88
N LEU A 221 -9.90 -4.86 -4.34
CA LEU A 221 -8.54 -4.40 -4.59
C LEU A 221 -8.49 -3.21 -5.57
N PHE A 222 -9.32 -3.24 -6.62
CA PHE A 222 -9.38 -2.19 -7.63
C PHE A 222 -9.64 -0.80 -7.04
N HIS A 223 -10.44 -0.70 -5.97
CA HIS A 223 -10.71 0.56 -5.29
C HIS A 223 -9.43 1.26 -4.80
N TYR A 224 -8.49 0.49 -4.26
CA TYR A 224 -7.21 1.02 -3.79
C TYR A 224 -6.19 1.09 -4.93
N PHE A 225 -6.26 0.18 -5.89
CA PHE A 225 -5.29 0.07 -6.97
C PHE A 225 -5.43 1.18 -8.01
N ALA A 226 -6.66 1.50 -8.42
CA ALA A 226 -6.98 2.55 -9.38
C ALA A 226 -7.05 3.93 -8.71
N ASN A 227 -5.96 4.34 -8.08
CA ASN A 227 -5.85 5.63 -7.39
C ASN A 227 -4.90 6.59 -8.12
N GLU A 228 -4.86 7.86 -7.70
CA GLU A 228 -4.06 8.86 -8.38
C GLU A 228 -2.54 8.65 -8.27
N GLY A 229 -2.07 8.06 -7.18
CA GLY A 229 -0.66 7.76 -6.91
C GLY A 229 -0.12 6.55 -7.66
N ASN A 230 -0.97 5.68 -8.19
CA ASN A 230 -0.55 4.54 -9.01
C ASN A 230 -0.34 4.97 -10.47
N THR A 231 0.76 5.67 -10.73
CA THR A 231 1.12 6.17 -12.06
C THR A 231 1.38 5.05 -13.07
N PHE A 232 1.91 3.91 -12.62
CA PHE A 232 2.12 2.72 -13.44
C PHE A 232 0.81 2.26 -14.11
N PHE A 233 -0.25 2.10 -13.32
CA PHE A 233 -1.54 1.68 -13.85
C PHE A 233 -2.16 2.72 -14.79
N LYS A 234 -2.01 4.02 -14.48
CA LYS A 234 -2.47 5.10 -15.36
C LYS A 234 -1.79 5.05 -16.73
N VAL A 235 -0.47 4.88 -16.76
CA VAL A 235 0.28 4.74 -18.01
C VAL A 235 -0.21 3.52 -18.79
N LEU A 236 -0.40 2.38 -18.12
CA LEU A 236 -0.92 1.16 -18.77
C LEU A 236 -2.31 1.38 -19.39
N VAL A 237 -3.26 1.93 -18.63
CA VAL A 237 -4.62 2.25 -19.12
C VAL A 237 -4.53 3.18 -20.32
N ALA A 238 -3.70 4.22 -20.23
CA ALA A 238 -3.64 5.23 -21.27
C ALA A 238 -2.96 4.68 -22.55
N LEU A 239 -1.98 3.78 -22.43
CA LEU A 239 -1.39 3.03 -23.55
C LEU A 239 -2.43 2.14 -24.24
N VAL A 240 -3.18 1.35 -23.47
CA VAL A 240 -4.17 0.40 -24.02
C VAL A 240 -5.36 1.15 -24.65
N THR A 241 -5.82 2.24 -24.03
CA THR A 241 -6.94 3.05 -24.55
C THR A 241 -6.51 4.05 -25.62
N ASN A 242 -5.23 4.10 -25.97
CA ASN A 242 -4.64 5.05 -26.93
C ASN A 242 -4.97 6.53 -26.59
N LYS A 243 -5.11 6.86 -25.29
CA LYS A 243 -5.48 8.18 -24.77
C LYS A 243 -4.26 9.02 -24.33
N VAL A 244 -3.03 8.54 -24.54
CA VAL A 244 -1.82 9.30 -24.20
C VAL A 244 -1.41 10.19 -25.37
N SER A 245 -1.47 11.51 -25.16
CA SER A 245 -0.65 12.42 -25.94
C SER A 245 0.75 12.55 -25.32
N VAL A 246 1.77 12.78 -26.15
CA VAL A 246 3.15 13.04 -25.67
C VAL A 246 3.20 14.22 -24.69
N GLU A 247 2.29 15.20 -24.84
CA GLU A 247 2.18 16.35 -23.94
C GLU A 247 1.72 15.98 -22.53
N ASP A 248 0.84 14.98 -22.38
CA ASP A 248 0.37 14.54 -21.06
C ASP A 248 1.47 13.78 -20.30
N MET A 249 2.28 12.98 -21.02
CA MET A 249 3.47 12.34 -20.44
C MET A 249 4.48 13.38 -19.95
N MET A 250 4.76 14.39 -20.77
CA MET A 250 5.71 15.45 -20.43
C MET A 250 5.27 16.26 -19.21
N LYS A 251 3.97 16.56 -19.07
CA LYS A 251 3.43 17.26 -17.88
C LYS A 251 3.55 16.43 -16.61
N ALA A 252 3.28 15.12 -16.67
CA ALA A 252 3.40 14.23 -15.52
C ALA A 252 4.85 14.15 -15.01
N PHE A 253 5.84 14.08 -15.92
CA PHE A 253 7.25 14.10 -15.55
C PHE A 253 7.70 15.42 -14.89
N HIS A 254 7.15 16.56 -15.32
CA HIS A 254 7.52 17.87 -14.75
C HIS A 254 6.89 18.14 -13.37
N GLN A 255 5.71 17.59 -13.09
CA GLN A 255 5.08 17.70 -11.77
C GLN A 255 5.79 16.86 -10.69
N GLN A 256 6.62 15.89 -11.09
CA GLN A 256 7.39 15.03 -10.19
C GLN A 256 8.78 15.59 -9.82
N GLN A 257 9.20 16.69 -10.45
CA GLN A 257 10.48 17.37 -10.15
C GLN A 257 10.32 18.61 -9.26
N GLN A 258 9.11 18.86 -8.73
CA GLN A 258 8.79 19.94 -7.78
C GLN A 258 8.36 19.35 -6.44
#